data_AF-A0A0N4XBJ2-F1
#
_entry.id   AF-A0A0N4XBJ2-F1
#
_cell.length_a   1.000
_cell.length_b   1.000
_cell.length_c   1.000
_cell.angle_alpha   90.00
_cell.angle_beta   90.00
_cell.angle_gamma   90.00
#
_symmetry.space_group_name_H-M   'P 1'
#
loop_
_entity.id
_entity.type
_entity.pdbx_description
1 polymer ?
#
loop_
_entity_poly.entity_id
_entity_poly.type
_entity_poly.pdbx_seq_one_letter_code
_entity_poly.pdbx_strand_id
1 'polypeptide(L)'
;MRHLSAAIKRDLKNIDLYELQIVTYLQRDKIREARAAVAICMQNLPNSPRARVLKAQVLLATPSGKEEAQTILEEVVFAHPYLLEAVWLLISQYDSTHNYQKGTEVLKKLTENSMVPFHSMGRLHHQLGEFLSKTGMPAAAYHHTNLALTKQCKEAADQMTQLEPSLSFHTPPMPTTPTCAPSECPGAPRIRGRHRHATPGTTTTTVAGDSEGRGVRLFSFDSSMDDASAEAMDIPSE
;
A
#
# COMPACT_ATOMS: atom_id res chain seq x y z
N MET A 1 22.50 18.45 -0.96
CA MET A 1 23.12 18.01 0.32
C MET A 1 23.68 19.15 1.16
N ARG A 2 24.52 20.05 0.65
CA ARG A 2 25.08 21.17 1.46
C ARG A 2 24.02 22.05 2.15
N HIS A 3 22.94 22.40 1.45
CA HIS A 3 21.85 23.19 2.03
C HIS A 3 21.09 22.44 3.15
N LEU A 4 20.85 21.14 2.99
CA LEU A 4 20.22 20.28 4.00
C LEU A 4 21.06 20.18 5.28
N SER A 5 22.37 19.97 5.13
CA SER A 5 23.29 19.97 6.28
C SER A 5 23.35 21.33 6.99
N ALA A 6 23.27 22.44 6.25
CA ALA A 6 23.19 23.77 6.84
C ALA A 6 21.84 24.00 7.57
N ALA A 7 20.74 23.46 7.05
CA ALA A 7 19.43 23.53 7.70
C ALA A 7 19.41 22.73 9.01
N ILE A 8 19.95 21.51 9.02
CA ILE A 8 20.07 20.68 10.24
C ILE A 8 20.89 21.40 11.32
N LYS A 9 21.98 22.07 10.93
CA LYS A 9 22.78 22.86 11.89
C LYS A 9 22.01 24.02 12.53
N ARG A 10 20.98 24.55 11.85
CA ARG A 10 20.12 25.61 12.39
C ARG A 10 19.02 25.06 13.28
N ASP A 11 18.50 23.88 12.96
CA ASP A 11 17.48 23.20 13.75
C ASP A 11 17.83 21.72 13.93
N LEU A 12 18.50 21.43 15.05
CA LEU A 12 18.96 20.08 15.38
C LEU A 12 17.81 19.15 15.82
N LYS A 13 16.65 19.70 16.18
CA LYS A 13 15.51 18.93 16.70
C LYS A 13 14.51 18.53 15.63
N ASN A 14 14.58 19.15 14.45
CA ASN A 14 13.71 18.83 13.34
C ASN A 14 14.12 17.51 12.67
N ILE A 15 13.36 16.46 12.96
CA ILE A 15 13.59 15.11 12.43
C ILE A 15 13.35 14.99 10.92
N ASP A 16 12.44 15.80 10.37
CA ASP A 16 12.07 15.72 8.95
C ASP A 16 13.27 16.12 8.06
N LEU A 17 14.16 17.00 8.55
CA LEU A 17 15.41 17.35 7.86
C LEU A 17 16.38 16.17 7.80
N TYR A 18 16.50 15.39 8.89
CA TYR A 18 17.33 14.18 8.89
C TYR A 18 16.74 13.11 7.98
N GLU A 19 15.42 12.88 8.07
CA GLU A 19 14.71 11.93 7.22
C GLU A 19 14.94 12.25 5.75
N LEU A 20 14.70 13.48 5.33
CA LEU A 20 14.93 13.91 3.95
C LEU A 20 16.40 13.69 3.54
N GLN A 21 17.35 13.99 4.42
CA GLN A 21 18.78 13.77 4.14
C GLN A 21 19.11 12.28 3.94
N ILE A 22 18.61 11.42 4.83
CA ILE A 22 18.87 9.99 4.85
C ILE A 22 18.20 9.31 3.66
N VAL A 23 16.92 9.58 3.41
CA VAL A 23 16.18 9.06 2.25
C VAL A 23 16.88 9.47 0.95
N THR A 24 17.35 10.72 0.85
CA THR A 24 18.11 11.17 -0.33
C THR A 24 19.43 10.42 -0.49
N TYR A 25 20.12 10.07 0.59
CA TYR A 25 21.34 9.25 0.50
C TYR A 25 21.03 7.81 0.09
N LEU A 26 19.98 7.20 0.62
CA LEU A 26 19.54 5.85 0.26
C LEU A 26 19.14 5.78 -1.22
N GLN A 27 18.37 6.76 -1.73
CA GLN A 27 17.99 6.85 -3.15
C GLN A 27 19.18 7.01 -4.10
N ARG A 28 20.35 7.43 -3.60
CA ARG A 28 21.57 7.62 -4.37
C ARG A 28 22.60 6.51 -4.14
N ASP A 29 22.19 5.42 -3.49
CA ASP A 29 23.04 4.29 -3.08
C ASP A 29 24.25 4.69 -2.22
N LYS A 30 24.14 5.82 -1.52
CA LYS A 30 25.18 6.37 -0.64
C LYS A 30 25.01 5.85 0.78
N ILE A 31 25.15 4.54 0.94
CA ILE A 31 24.85 3.84 2.19
C ILE A 31 25.76 4.28 3.34
N ARG A 32 27.05 4.56 3.07
CA ARG A 32 27.99 5.01 4.10
C ARG A 32 27.60 6.39 4.65
N GLU A 33 27.21 7.30 3.77
CA GLU A 33 26.73 8.63 4.13
C GLU A 33 25.38 8.57 4.85
N ALA A 34 24.48 7.68 4.44
CA ALA A 34 23.21 7.43 5.14
C ALA A 34 23.47 6.95 6.59
N ARG A 35 24.41 6.02 6.78
CA ARG A 35 24.81 5.54 8.12
C ARG A 35 25.39 6.64 8.99
N ALA A 36 26.26 7.49 8.41
CA ALA A 36 26.81 8.63 9.13
C ALA A 36 25.71 9.65 9.52
N ALA A 37 24.78 9.93 8.61
CA ALA A 37 23.66 10.85 8.87
C ALA A 37 22.72 10.34 9.97
N VAL A 38 22.39 9.04 9.96
CA VAL A 38 21.62 8.40 11.04
C VAL A 38 22.36 8.47 12.38
N ALA A 39 23.67 8.23 12.40
CA ALA A 39 24.44 8.29 13.65
C ALA A 39 24.37 9.69 14.27
N ILE A 40 24.47 10.75 13.45
CA ILE A 40 24.30 12.14 13.87
C ILE A 40 22.85 12.39 14.35
N CYS A 41 21.86 11.89 13.63
CA CYS A 41 20.45 11.99 14.02
C CYS A 41 20.22 11.37 15.41
N MET A 42 20.74 10.17 15.66
CA MET A 42 20.60 9.47 16.94
C MET A 42 21.35 10.16 18.09
N GLN A 43 22.48 10.81 17.81
CA GLN A 43 23.20 11.63 18.81
C GLN A 43 22.39 12.85 19.22
N ASN A 44 21.76 13.52 18.25
CA ASN A 44 20.97 14.72 18.50
C ASN A 44 19.56 14.40 19.06
N LEU A 45 19.01 13.22 18.74
CA LEU A 45 17.65 12.78 19.08
C LEU A 45 17.62 11.34 19.64
N PRO A 46 18.26 11.04 20.78
CA PRO A 46 18.43 9.67 21.29
C PRO A 46 17.11 8.98 21.69
N ASN A 47 16.11 9.77 22.10
CA ASN A 47 14.83 9.27 22.58
C ASN A 47 13.73 9.27 21.50
N SER A 48 14.06 9.62 20.26
CA SER A 48 13.06 9.70 19.19
C SER A 48 12.79 8.32 18.58
N PRO A 49 11.54 7.81 18.60
CA PRO A 49 11.22 6.54 17.94
C PRO A 49 11.38 6.60 16.43
N ARG A 50 11.05 7.76 15.82
CA ARG A 50 11.30 8.01 14.39
C ARG A 50 12.79 7.91 14.05
N ALA A 51 13.69 8.37 14.92
CA ALA A 51 15.13 8.24 14.68
C ALA A 51 15.59 6.76 14.67
N ARG A 52 14.98 5.92 15.54
CA ARG A 52 15.20 4.47 15.52
C ARG A 52 14.67 3.81 14.25
N VAL A 53 13.52 4.24 13.74
CA VAL A 53 13.00 3.78 12.43
C VAL A 53 13.97 4.14 11.30
N LEU A 54 14.48 5.37 11.27
CA LEU A 54 15.48 5.79 10.28
C LEU A 54 16.76 4.95 10.38
N LYS A 55 17.20 4.59 11.60
CA LYS A 55 18.32 3.67 11.79
C LYS A 55 18.01 2.30 11.18
N ALA A 56 16.84 1.74 11.46
CA ALA A 56 16.43 0.45 10.91
C ALA A 56 16.36 0.49 9.37
N GLN A 57 15.81 1.55 8.75
CA GLN A 57 15.77 1.71 7.30
C GLN A 57 17.16 1.67 6.65
N VAL A 58 18.12 2.37 7.24
CA VAL A 58 19.51 2.37 6.73
C VAL A 58 20.16 1.00 6.90
N LEU A 59 19.87 0.28 7.99
CA LEU A 59 20.35 -1.08 8.19
C LEU A 59 19.75 -2.07 7.19
N LEU A 60 18.45 -1.94 6.88
CA LEU A 60 17.75 -2.76 5.87
C LEU A 60 18.34 -2.59 4.46
N ALA A 61 18.95 -1.44 4.16
CA ALA A 61 19.65 -1.21 2.90
C ALA A 61 20.94 -2.05 2.76
N THR A 62 21.37 -2.75 3.82
CA THR A 62 22.51 -3.67 3.79
C THR A 62 22.09 -5.08 4.19
N PRO A 63 22.61 -6.14 3.53
CA PRO A 63 22.25 -7.51 3.86
C PRO A 63 22.65 -7.89 5.29
N SER A 64 23.80 -7.40 5.77
CA SER A 64 24.30 -7.65 7.13
C SER A 64 23.49 -6.95 8.22
N GLY A 65 22.80 -5.85 7.89
CA GLY A 65 22.05 -5.05 8.86
C GLY A 65 20.63 -5.55 9.12
N LYS A 66 20.17 -6.56 8.37
CA LYS A 66 18.77 -7.03 8.40
C LYS A 66 18.32 -7.54 9.76
N GLU A 67 19.16 -8.28 10.48
CA GLU A 67 18.83 -8.82 11.80
C GLU A 67 18.76 -7.71 12.86
N GLU A 68 19.74 -6.81 12.89
CA GLU A 68 19.74 -5.64 13.79
C GLU A 68 18.56 -4.70 13.49
N ALA A 69 18.22 -4.51 12.21
CA ALA A 69 17.06 -3.72 11.83
C ALA A 69 15.76 -4.33 12.36
N GLN A 70 15.62 -5.66 12.28
CA GLN A 70 14.43 -6.35 12.75
C GLN A 70 14.23 -6.20 14.26
N THR A 71 15.28 -6.37 15.07
CA THR A 71 15.17 -6.21 16.53
C THR A 71 14.76 -4.78 16.92
N ILE A 72 15.36 -3.78 16.27
CA ILE A 72 14.98 -2.37 16.48
C ILE A 72 13.52 -2.13 16.08
N LEU A 73 13.07 -2.69 14.96
CA LEU A 73 11.69 -2.53 14.50
C LEU A 73 10.69 -3.21 15.42
N GLU A 74 10.99 -4.42 15.92
CA GLU A 74 10.15 -5.12 16.89
C GLU A 74 9.96 -4.25 18.15
N GLU A 75 11.04 -3.72 18.73
CA GLU A 75 10.98 -2.81 19.88
C GLU A 75 10.13 -1.56 19.61
N VAL A 76 10.34 -0.91 18.46
CA VAL A 76 9.63 0.33 18.10
C VAL A 76 8.15 0.07 17.84
N VAL A 77 7.81 -1.02 17.17
CA VAL A 77 6.41 -1.36 16.84
C VAL A 77 5.59 -1.64 18.09
N PHE A 78 6.16 -2.35 19.07
CA PHE A 78 5.46 -2.61 20.33
C PHE A 78 5.36 -1.37 21.22
N ALA A 79 6.39 -0.51 21.24
CA ALA A 79 6.37 0.71 22.04
C ALA A 79 5.54 1.84 21.41
N HIS A 80 5.52 1.92 20.07
CA HIS A 80 4.88 2.99 19.31
C HIS A 80 4.04 2.45 18.13
N PRO A 81 2.93 1.73 18.39
CA PRO A 81 2.13 1.09 17.34
C PRO A 81 1.50 2.06 16.32
N TYR A 82 1.40 3.34 16.68
CA TYR A 82 0.91 4.40 15.80
C TYR A 82 1.91 4.80 14.71
N LEU A 83 3.19 4.43 14.84
CA LEU A 83 4.20 4.71 13.84
C LEU A 83 4.13 3.65 12.73
N LEU A 84 3.17 3.83 11.83
CA LEU A 84 2.83 2.87 10.78
C LEU A 84 4.02 2.51 9.88
N GLU A 85 4.93 3.43 9.66
CA GLU A 85 6.15 3.18 8.87
C GLU A 85 6.98 2.02 9.46
N ALA A 86 7.15 1.97 10.79
CA ALA A 86 7.85 0.87 11.45
C ALA A 86 7.13 -0.46 11.26
N VAL A 87 5.80 -0.43 11.38
CA VAL A 87 4.93 -1.61 11.20
C VAL A 87 5.09 -2.19 9.80
N TRP A 88 5.02 -1.35 8.76
CA TRP A 88 5.14 -1.80 7.37
C TRP A 88 6.54 -2.32 7.04
N LEU A 89 7.59 -1.70 7.56
CA LEU A 89 8.96 -2.19 7.41
C LEU A 89 9.14 -3.56 8.06
N LEU A 90 8.62 -3.76 9.28
CA LEU A 90 8.72 -5.04 9.99
C LEU A 90 7.96 -6.15 9.26
N ILE A 91 6.75 -5.87 8.78
CA ILE A 91 5.95 -6.80 7.97
C ILE A 91 6.72 -7.20 6.70
N SER A 92 7.26 -6.21 5.97
CA SER A 92 8.04 -6.47 4.75
C SER A 92 9.27 -7.33 5.03
N GLN A 93 9.90 -7.13 6.19
CA GLN A 93 11.04 -7.93 6.63
C GLN A 93 10.63 -9.38 6.90
N TYR A 94 9.52 -9.61 7.61
CA TYR A 94 9.00 -10.97 7.84
C TYR A 94 8.59 -11.69 6.55
N ASP A 95 8.00 -10.97 5.59
CA ASP A 95 7.66 -11.56 4.29
C ASP A 95 8.93 -11.95 3.52
N SER A 96 9.95 -11.09 3.50
CA SER A 96 11.22 -11.35 2.80
C SER A 96 12.06 -12.47 3.43
N THR A 97 11.88 -12.74 4.73
CA THR A 97 12.58 -13.79 5.49
C THR A 97 11.74 -15.07 5.63
N HIS A 98 10.55 -15.10 5.02
CA HIS A 98 9.57 -16.17 5.14
C HIS A 98 9.21 -16.54 6.60
N ASN A 99 9.38 -15.60 7.53
CA ASN A 99 9.06 -15.81 8.94
C ASN A 99 7.60 -15.46 9.22
N TYR A 100 6.71 -16.17 8.54
CA TYR A 100 5.27 -15.92 8.58
C TYR A 100 4.68 -16.16 9.96
N GLN A 101 5.22 -17.11 10.73
CA GLN A 101 4.76 -17.41 12.09
C GLN A 101 4.87 -16.17 13.00
N LYS A 102 6.07 -15.60 13.15
CA LYS A 102 6.25 -14.36 13.93
C LYS A 102 5.44 -13.19 13.38
N GLY A 103 5.39 -13.07 12.05
CA GLY A 103 4.59 -12.06 11.38
C GLY A 103 3.10 -12.13 11.75
N THR A 104 2.50 -13.32 11.80
CA THR A 104 1.10 -13.50 12.21
C THR A 104 0.87 -13.13 13.66
N GLU A 105 1.80 -13.47 14.57
CA GLU A 105 1.68 -13.11 15.99
C GLU A 105 1.71 -11.60 16.20
N VAL A 106 2.65 -10.91 15.54
CA VAL A 106 2.77 -9.45 15.59
C VAL A 106 1.51 -8.79 15.02
N LEU A 107 1.07 -9.23 13.84
CA LEU A 107 -0.12 -8.68 13.18
C LEU A 107 -1.40 -8.87 14.01
N LYS A 108 -1.59 -10.04 14.63
CA LYS A 108 -2.72 -10.28 15.56
C LYS A 108 -2.72 -9.26 16.70
N LYS A 109 -1.58 -9.11 17.39
CA LYS A 109 -1.41 -8.13 18.47
C LYS A 109 -1.70 -6.70 18.00
N LEU A 110 -1.24 -6.33 16.81
CA LEU A 110 -1.48 -4.99 16.25
C LEU A 110 -2.95 -4.75 15.91
N THR A 111 -3.66 -5.75 15.37
CA THR A 111 -5.08 -5.60 15.04
C THR A 111 -5.98 -5.49 16.27
N GLU A 112 -5.50 -5.92 17.43
CA GLU A 112 -6.18 -5.80 18.73
C GLU A 112 -5.76 -4.53 19.49
N ASN A 113 -4.71 -3.84 19.04
CA ASN A 113 -4.15 -2.69 19.74
C ASN A 113 -4.89 -1.39 19.37
N SER A 114 -5.50 -0.74 20.36
CA SER A 114 -6.25 0.51 20.18
C SER A 114 -5.39 1.71 19.79
N MET A 115 -4.07 1.67 20.01
CA MET A 115 -3.15 2.73 19.59
C MET A 115 -2.86 2.73 18.09
N VAL A 116 -3.21 1.67 17.38
CA VAL A 116 -3.03 1.59 15.93
C VAL A 116 -4.11 2.42 15.23
N PRO A 117 -3.73 3.37 14.36
CA PRO A 117 -4.68 4.23 13.66
C PRO A 117 -5.74 3.43 12.89
N PHE A 118 -7.01 3.78 13.09
CA PHE A 118 -8.14 3.03 12.55
C PHE A 118 -8.08 2.86 11.03
N HIS A 119 -7.73 3.91 10.28
CA HIS A 119 -7.59 3.89 8.81
C HIS A 119 -6.56 2.87 8.27
N SER A 120 -5.66 2.36 9.13
CA SER A 120 -4.68 1.34 8.77
C SER A 120 -5.17 -0.10 9.02
N MET A 121 -6.25 -0.27 9.80
CA MET A 121 -6.75 -1.58 10.24
C MET A 121 -7.19 -2.47 9.09
N GLY A 122 -7.82 -1.91 8.06
CA GLY A 122 -8.17 -2.67 6.86
C GLY A 122 -6.94 -3.31 6.21
N ARG A 123 -5.86 -2.52 6.04
CA ARG A 123 -4.61 -3.00 5.46
C ARG A 123 -3.90 -4.03 6.36
N LEU A 124 -3.93 -3.84 7.68
CA LEU A 124 -3.36 -4.81 8.63
C LEU A 124 -4.09 -6.15 8.60
N HIS A 125 -5.42 -6.14 8.58
CA HIS A 125 -6.21 -7.37 8.43
C HIS A 125 -5.97 -8.07 7.10
N HIS A 126 -5.82 -7.31 6.02
CA HIS A 126 -5.47 -7.87 4.72
C HIS A 126 -4.12 -8.60 4.78
N GLN A 127 -3.10 -7.96 5.33
CA GLN A 127 -1.77 -8.56 5.50
C GLN A 127 -1.77 -9.79 6.40
N LEU A 128 -2.56 -9.76 7.49
CA LEU A 128 -2.74 -10.91 8.37
C LEU A 128 -3.38 -12.07 7.63
N GLY A 129 -4.38 -11.79 6.77
CA GLY A 129 -4.98 -12.78 5.89
C GLY A 129 -3.95 -13.41 4.94
N GLU A 130 -3.11 -12.62 4.30
CA GLU A 130 -2.03 -13.13 3.43
C GLU A 130 -1.07 -14.05 4.18
N PHE A 131 -0.62 -13.65 5.37
CA PHE A 131 0.32 -14.45 6.16
C PHE A 131 -0.34 -15.75 6.65
N LEU A 132 -1.61 -15.72 7.08
CA LEU A 132 -2.36 -16.91 7.47
C LEU A 132 -2.60 -17.87 6.30
N SER A 133 -2.78 -17.35 5.09
CA SER A 133 -2.88 -18.20 3.89
C SER A 133 -1.56 -18.93 3.64
N LYS A 134 -0.42 -18.24 3.80
CA LYS A 134 0.92 -18.81 3.64
C LYS A 134 1.27 -19.83 4.73
N THR A 135 0.69 -19.73 5.93
CA THR A 135 0.89 -20.71 7.02
C THR A 135 -0.09 -21.89 7.00
N GLY A 136 -0.95 -22.01 5.99
CA GLY A 136 -1.87 -23.14 5.85
C GLY A 136 -3.16 -23.01 6.67
N MET A 137 -3.56 -21.79 7.05
CA MET A 137 -4.79 -21.50 7.78
C MET A 137 -5.83 -20.74 6.93
N PRO A 138 -6.37 -21.35 5.85
CA PRO A 138 -7.20 -20.64 4.87
C PRO A 138 -8.52 -20.11 5.45
N ALA A 139 -9.13 -20.80 6.41
CA ALA A 139 -10.37 -20.35 7.05
C ALA A 139 -10.16 -19.03 7.85
N ALA A 140 -9.07 -18.96 8.60
CA ALA A 140 -8.70 -17.74 9.33
C ALA A 140 -8.28 -16.62 8.37
N ALA A 141 -7.57 -16.96 7.30
CA ALA A 141 -7.21 -16.02 6.24
C ALA A 141 -8.46 -15.36 5.63
N TYR A 142 -9.45 -16.17 5.22
CA TYR A 142 -10.71 -15.70 4.66
C TYR A 142 -11.46 -14.76 5.61
N HIS A 143 -11.50 -15.09 6.91
CA HIS A 143 -12.11 -14.23 7.91
C HIS A 143 -11.45 -12.83 7.96
N HIS A 144 -10.12 -12.78 8.03
CA HIS A 144 -9.40 -11.50 8.08
C HIS A 144 -9.45 -10.72 6.76
N THR A 145 -9.46 -11.39 5.61
CA THR A 145 -9.68 -10.73 4.32
C THR A 145 -11.08 -10.10 4.25
N ASN A 146 -12.11 -10.78 4.76
CA ASN A 146 -13.47 -10.20 4.84
C ASN A 146 -13.55 -9.02 5.81
N LEU A 147 -12.84 -9.10 6.95
CA LEU A 147 -12.74 -7.96 7.87
C LEU A 147 -12.06 -6.76 7.22
N ALA A 148 -11.02 -6.98 6.40
CA ALA A 148 -10.35 -5.90 5.68
C ALA A 148 -11.31 -5.17 4.73
N LEU A 149 -12.10 -5.93 3.95
CA LEU A 149 -13.10 -5.39 3.02
C LEU A 149 -14.20 -4.62 3.77
N THR A 150 -14.76 -5.22 4.81
CA THR A 150 -15.90 -4.62 5.53
C THR A 150 -15.52 -3.41 6.38
N LYS A 151 -14.33 -3.39 6.99
CA LYS A 151 -13.84 -2.21 7.74
C LYS A 151 -13.58 -1.02 6.82
N GLN A 152 -12.92 -1.24 5.67
CA GLN A 152 -12.70 -0.18 4.69
C GLN A 152 -14.01 0.39 4.13
N CYS A 153 -15.03 -0.45 3.91
CA CYS A 153 -16.34 0.03 3.47
C CYS A 153 -17.09 0.84 4.54
N LYS A 154 -17.05 0.42 5.81
CA LYS A 154 -17.64 1.21 6.91
C LYS A 154 -16.94 2.55 7.09
N GLU A 155 -15.61 2.56 7.01
CA GLU A 155 -14.80 3.78 7.06
C GLU A 155 -15.19 4.77 5.95
N ALA A 156 -15.33 4.29 4.70
CA ALA A 156 -15.75 5.14 3.60
C ALA A 156 -17.17 5.70 3.80
N ALA A 157 -18.11 4.88 4.28
CA ALA A 157 -19.49 5.31 4.56
C ALA A 157 -19.57 6.36 5.69
N ASP A 158 -18.84 6.15 6.78
CA ASP A 158 -18.80 7.09 7.92
C ASP A 158 -18.11 8.40 7.53
N GLN A 159 -17.02 8.34 6.75
CA GLN A 159 -16.36 9.54 6.22
C GLN A 159 -17.26 10.32 5.25
N MET A 160 -17.97 9.64 4.34
CA MET A 160 -18.96 10.31 3.47
C MET A 160 -20.07 10.95 4.30
N THR A 161 -20.57 10.27 5.33
CA THR A 161 -21.61 10.82 6.22
C THR A 161 -21.11 12.02 7.03
N GLN A 162 -19.83 12.07 7.41
CA GLN A 162 -19.22 13.24 8.06
C GLN A 162 -18.94 14.40 7.11
N LEU A 163 -18.85 14.15 5.81
CA LEU A 163 -18.72 15.18 4.79
C LEU A 163 -20.05 15.83 4.42
N GLU A 164 -21.18 15.14 4.60
CA GLU A 164 -22.54 15.65 4.34
C GLU A 164 -22.82 17.01 5.04
N PRO A 165 -22.51 17.22 6.33
CA PRO A 165 -22.66 18.53 6.97
C PRO A 165 -21.70 19.59 6.42
N SER A 166 -20.49 19.21 6.01
CA SER A 166 -19.46 20.12 5.48
C SER A 166 -19.72 20.56 4.03
N LEU A 167 -20.53 19.80 3.30
CA LEU A 167 -20.99 20.09 1.94
C LEU A 167 -22.36 20.79 1.92
N SER A 168 -22.80 21.34 3.06
CA SER A 168 -23.96 22.23 3.13
C SER A 168 -23.70 23.56 2.42
N PHE A 169 -23.52 23.50 1.11
CA PHE A 169 -23.76 24.60 0.20
C PHE A 169 -25.25 24.92 0.31
N HIS A 170 -25.60 25.85 1.21
CA HIS A 170 -26.84 26.59 1.06
C HIS A 170 -26.79 27.26 -0.31
N THR A 171 -27.57 26.73 -1.26
CA THR A 171 -27.96 27.52 -2.44
C THR A 171 -28.61 28.79 -1.89
N PRO A 172 -28.01 29.98 -2.09
CA PRO A 172 -28.64 31.21 -1.65
C PRO A 172 -30.04 31.29 -2.28
N PRO A 173 -31.05 31.77 -1.54
CA PRO A 173 -32.39 31.91 -2.09
C PRO A 173 -32.30 32.74 -3.36
N MET A 174 -32.87 32.19 -4.43
CA MET A 174 -32.91 32.80 -5.75
C MET A 174 -33.42 34.25 -5.60
N PRO A 175 -32.65 35.27 -6.00
CA PRO A 175 -33.13 36.64 -5.94
C PRO A 175 -34.34 36.75 -6.86
N THR A 176 -35.49 37.08 -6.27
CA THR A 176 -36.69 37.46 -7.01
C THR A 176 -36.36 38.68 -7.85
N THR A 177 -36.12 38.47 -9.14
CA THR A 177 -35.80 39.56 -10.06
C THR A 177 -37.05 40.40 -10.33
N PRO A 178 -36.96 41.74 -10.26
CA PRO A 178 -37.95 42.61 -10.85
C PRO A 178 -37.77 42.64 -12.36
N THR A 179 -38.89 42.65 -13.06
CA THR A 179 -39.08 42.80 -14.51
C THR A 179 -38.13 43.82 -15.14
N CYS A 180 -37.27 43.37 -16.07
CA CYS A 180 -36.61 44.24 -17.04
C CYS A 180 -36.34 43.51 -18.37
N ALA A 181 -36.40 44.30 -19.44
CA ALA A 181 -36.64 43.97 -20.85
C ALA A 181 -35.57 43.10 -21.55
N PRO A 182 -35.89 42.50 -22.73
CA PRO A 182 -35.02 41.55 -23.41
C PRO A 182 -33.98 42.28 -24.26
N SER A 183 -32.74 42.33 -23.79
CA SER A 183 -31.60 42.69 -24.64
C SER A 183 -30.40 41.81 -24.31
N GLU A 184 -30.11 40.90 -25.25
CA GLU A 184 -28.79 40.38 -25.60
C GLU A 184 -27.86 39.96 -24.44
N CYS A 185 -28.03 38.73 -23.96
CA CYS A 185 -26.94 38.02 -23.30
C CYS A 185 -25.94 37.52 -24.36
N PRO A 186 -24.64 37.83 -24.27
CA PRO A 186 -23.65 37.27 -25.17
C PRO A 186 -23.59 35.75 -24.98
N GLY A 187 -23.86 35.00 -26.05
CA GLY A 187 -23.88 33.55 -26.05
C GLY A 187 -22.54 32.96 -25.64
N ALA A 188 -22.56 31.99 -24.72
CA ALA A 188 -21.39 31.24 -24.30
C ALA A 188 -20.69 30.58 -25.51
N PRO A 189 -19.34 30.52 -25.53
CA PRO A 189 -18.60 29.93 -26.65
C PRO A 189 -18.96 28.45 -26.83
N ARG A 190 -19.62 28.11 -27.95
CA ARG A 190 -19.84 26.72 -28.34
C ARG A 190 -18.51 26.08 -28.71
N ILE A 191 -18.13 25.04 -27.97
CA ILE A 191 -16.99 24.17 -28.26
C ILE A 191 -17.19 23.56 -29.66
N ARG A 192 -16.42 24.05 -30.65
CA ARG A 192 -16.25 23.41 -31.96
C ARG A 192 -15.29 22.24 -31.80
N GLY A 193 -15.75 21.03 -32.09
CA GLY A 193 -14.87 19.92 -32.46
C GLY A 193 -15.14 18.60 -31.74
N ARG A 194 -16.08 17.81 -32.27
CA ARG A 194 -15.86 16.36 -32.34
C ARG A 194 -16.54 15.83 -33.60
N HIS A 195 -15.70 15.56 -34.60
CA HIS A 195 -16.08 14.80 -35.78
C HIS A 195 -16.74 13.49 -35.35
N ARG A 196 -17.98 13.29 -35.79
CA ARG A 196 -18.62 11.97 -35.79
C ARG A 196 -17.90 11.15 -36.86
N HIS A 197 -17.20 10.09 -36.46
CA HIS A 197 -16.74 9.09 -37.41
C HIS A 197 -17.98 8.36 -37.95
N ALA A 198 -18.18 8.47 -39.26
CA ALA A 198 -19.14 7.69 -40.01
C ALA A 198 -18.68 6.23 -40.04
N THR A 199 -19.61 5.34 -39.74
CA THR A 199 -19.59 3.92 -40.11
C THR A 199 -19.56 3.79 -41.64
N PRO A 200 -18.63 3.04 -42.24
CA PRO A 200 -18.76 2.58 -43.61
C PRO A 200 -19.50 1.25 -43.64
N GLY A 201 -20.69 1.27 -44.24
CA GLY A 201 -21.41 0.08 -44.67
C GLY A 201 -20.76 -0.51 -45.93
N THR A 202 -20.66 -1.83 -45.86
CA THR A 202 -20.29 -2.85 -46.85
C THR A 202 -20.75 -2.58 -48.29
N THR A 203 -19.83 -2.71 -49.26
CA THR A 203 -20.13 -3.22 -50.60
C THR A 203 -18.92 -3.99 -51.13
N THR A 204 -18.99 -5.32 -51.12
CA THR A 204 -18.22 -6.16 -52.06
C THR A 204 -19.04 -7.39 -52.40
N THR A 205 -19.44 -7.47 -53.67
CA THR A 205 -20.13 -8.59 -54.30
C THR A 205 -19.08 -9.58 -54.82
N THR A 206 -19.24 -10.85 -54.43
CA THR A 206 -18.80 -12.12 -55.06
C THR A 206 -17.32 -12.29 -55.45
N VAL A 207 -16.65 -13.31 -54.90
CA VAL A 207 -16.30 -14.58 -55.59
C VAL A 207 -15.81 -15.61 -54.54
N ALA A 208 -16.47 -16.78 -54.57
CA ALA A 208 -16.06 -18.16 -54.24
C ALA A 208 -15.03 -18.46 -53.13
N GLY A 209 -15.38 -19.45 -52.27
CA GLY A 209 -14.40 -20.34 -51.63
C GLY A 209 -14.71 -20.74 -50.19
N ASP A 210 -15.35 -21.91 -50.05
CA ASP A 210 -15.15 -22.95 -49.02
C ASP A 210 -15.41 -22.69 -47.50
N SER A 211 -16.42 -23.43 -47.03
CA SER A 211 -16.39 -24.38 -45.89
C SER A 211 -16.37 -23.84 -44.44
N GLU A 212 -17.55 -23.98 -43.81
CA GLU A 212 -17.84 -24.58 -42.49
C GLU A 212 -16.65 -24.73 -41.50
N GLY A 213 -16.64 -24.21 -40.27
CA GLY A 213 -17.68 -24.25 -39.25
C GLY A 213 -17.10 -24.88 -37.98
N ARG A 214 -16.92 -24.11 -36.89
CA ARG A 214 -16.72 -24.52 -35.46
C ARG A 214 -16.29 -23.26 -34.70
N GLY A 215 -16.88 -22.84 -33.59
CA GLY A 215 -17.43 -23.62 -32.49
C GLY A 215 -16.71 -23.16 -31.22
N VAL A 216 -17.37 -22.33 -30.43
CA VAL A 216 -16.91 -21.82 -29.13
C VAL A 216 -16.62 -22.99 -28.18
N ARG A 217 -15.43 -23.00 -27.54
CA ARG A 217 -15.07 -23.83 -26.38
C ARG A 217 -14.17 -22.97 -25.48
N LEU A 218 -14.57 -22.46 -24.31
CA LEU A 218 -14.87 -23.12 -23.02
C LEU A 218 -13.78 -24.11 -22.58
N PHE A 219 -13.11 -23.74 -21.49
CA PHE A 219 -12.23 -24.46 -20.56
C PHE A 219 -11.62 -25.80 -20.99
N SER A 220 -10.30 -25.91 -20.87
CA SER A 220 -9.65 -27.19 -20.57
C SER A 220 -8.57 -26.97 -19.52
N PHE A 221 -8.84 -27.58 -18.36
CA PHE A 221 -7.90 -27.92 -17.30
C PHE A 221 -7.17 -29.17 -17.81
N ASP A 222 -5.85 -29.15 -17.86
CA ASP A 222 -5.09 -30.37 -18.16
C ASP A 222 -4.22 -30.73 -16.96
N SER A 223 -4.55 -31.88 -16.41
CA SER A 223 -3.90 -32.55 -15.30
C SER A 223 -3.10 -33.70 -15.88
N SER A 224 -1.77 -33.68 -15.76
CA SER A 224 -0.95 -34.86 -15.94
C SER A 224 -0.53 -35.37 -14.57
N MET A 225 -1.16 -36.46 -14.14
CA MET A 225 -0.56 -37.41 -13.22
C MET A 225 0.52 -38.17 -13.99
N ASP A 226 1.69 -38.34 -13.40
CA ASP A 226 2.42 -39.58 -13.55
C ASP A 226 3.10 -39.92 -12.22
N ASP A 227 3.09 -41.22 -11.97
CA ASP A 227 3.18 -41.92 -10.71
C ASP A 227 4.52 -42.65 -10.59
N ALA A 228 4.85 -43.02 -9.34
CA ALA A 228 5.71 -44.12 -8.93
C ALA A 228 7.23 -44.08 -9.20
N SER A 229 7.98 -43.97 -8.11
CA SER A 229 8.93 -45.03 -7.73
C SER A 229 9.22 -44.99 -6.23
N ALA A 230 8.84 -46.08 -5.56
CA ALA A 230 9.10 -46.40 -4.16
C ALA A 230 10.51 -47.01 -3.99
N GLU A 231 11.16 -46.76 -2.85
CA GLU A 231 12.11 -47.66 -2.15
C GLU A 231 12.38 -47.06 -0.75
N ALA A 232 11.84 -47.67 0.32
CA ALA A 232 12.52 -48.61 1.23
C ALA A 232 13.55 -47.92 2.15
N MET A 233 13.17 -47.65 3.41
CA MET A 233 13.59 -48.40 4.63
C MET A 233 15.08 -48.23 4.98
N ASP A 234 15.40 -47.50 6.06
CA ASP A 234 15.97 -48.14 7.26
C ASP A 234 16.14 -47.14 8.43
N ILE A 235 15.67 -47.57 9.59
CA ILE A 235 15.93 -47.00 10.92
C ILE A 235 16.94 -47.94 11.59
N PRO A 236 17.97 -47.41 12.26
CA PRO A 236 18.42 -48.06 13.49
C PRO A 236 18.37 -47.11 14.67
N SER A 237 17.73 -47.61 15.72
CA SER A 237 17.84 -47.13 17.10
C SER A 237 19.20 -47.54 17.67
N GLU A 238 19.84 -46.63 18.42
CA GLU A 238 20.49 -46.88 19.72
C GLU A 238 20.41 -45.61 20.57
#